data_AF-A0A3M1RRK2-F1
#
_entry.id   AF-A0A3M1RRK2-F1
#
_cell.length_a   1.000
_cell.length_b   1.000
_cell.length_c   1.000
_cell.angle_alpha   90.00
_cell.angle_beta   90.00
_cell.angle_gamma   90.00
#
_symmetry.space_group_name_H-M   'P 1'
#
loop_
_entity.id
_entity.type
_entity.pdbx_description
1 polymer ?
#
loop_
_entity_poly.entity_id
_entity_poly.type
_entity_poly.pdbx_seq_one_letter_code
_entity_poly.pdbx_strand_id
1 'polypeptide(L)'
;VSLSDPDVALTFIVRSPDDQERQVEIKPDRFRIGPTVGVAGPITPVLAETLPFLPGNVAESVTPKLLPGDRITAIDDIPVANARDLHRALALRWGLPVRLTIERRSASGEKTFEVELPPQPVRCLGLVMTPGPVAAVKPGSIAEANGVTPGETITAVTIEGDDPWDGDPMRLPYYLQQAARAVEDGTAEVTLEKDGSQRTIELPLVPAENFAQLYAAESRLEIPQWGLTIEVLPRVKGVREIAAQTRIDDDASEGDASPPLEPGDEIISARVVPPDPQTIAEKYPDAGFQQPERTLVFDDPESRDFATWPAMIAVVQETLPETTVELVVRRNGKLFETRLHPVPDPTWHFPDRGLYFADDTYTVRAGLGEAIVLGGKETLDAITVVYRMLERLGSGDVSPRAMTGPIGLVGYAYRMASQGFGRYLLFLAFLSANLAVLNFLPIPVLDGGHMVFLLYEAIFRKPPDERVFVGLSYLGLFLLLALMLWVFGLDLNLIPR
;
A
#
# COMPACT_ATOMS: atom_id res chain seq x y z
N VAL A 1 -8.64 -16.61 -17.41
CA VAL A 1 -7.98 -15.64 -18.30
C VAL A 1 -6.85 -15.01 -17.50
N SER A 2 -5.62 -15.01 -18.03
CA SER A 2 -4.49 -14.37 -17.34
C SER A 2 -4.75 -12.87 -17.27
N LEU A 3 -4.46 -12.23 -16.13
CA LEU A 3 -4.52 -10.76 -15.96
C LEU A 3 -3.61 -10.01 -16.94
N SER A 4 -2.79 -10.70 -17.74
CA SER A 4 -1.70 -10.14 -18.54
C SER A 4 -2.08 -9.25 -19.72
N ASP A 5 -3.35 -9.20 -20.13
CA ASP A 5 -3.81 -8.33 -21.23
C ASP A 5 -4.76 -7.24 -20.69
N PRO A 6 -4.30 -5.98 -20.58
CA PRO A 6 -5.12 -4.87 -20.05
C PRO A 6 -6.27 -4.47 -20.98
N ASP A 7 -6.23 -4.85 -22.27
CA ASP A 7 -7.26 -4.47 -23.24
C ASP A 7 -8.44 -5.46 -23.23
N VAL A 8 -8.31 -6.59 -22.53
CA VAL A 8 -9.34 -7.62 -22.39
C VAL A 8 -10.08 -7.44 -21.07
N ALA A 9 -11.38 -7.16 -21.15
CA ALA A 9 -12.25 -7.14 -19.98
C ALA A 9 -12.31 -8.55 -19.35
N LEU A 10 -12.18 -8.60 -18.03
CA LEU A 10 -12.31 -9.81 -17.25
C LEU A 10 -13.72 -9.90 -16.68
N THR A 11 -14.41 -11.00 -16.97
CA THR A 11 -15.72 -11.27 -16.37
C THR A 11 -15.53 -11.86 -14.98
N PHE A 12 -15.94 -11.12 -13.97
CA PHE A 12 -16.05 -11.57 -12.59
C PHE A 12 -17.48 -11.99 -12.29
N ILE A 13 -17.65 -13.10 -11.58
CA ILE A 13 -18.92 -13.44 -10.96
C ILE A 13 -18.86 -12.91 -9.54
N VAL A 14 -19.60 -11.83 -9.29
CA VAL A 14 -19.75 -11.27 -7.96
C VAL A 14 -20.99 -11.88 -7.35
N ARG A 15 -20.82 -12.56 -6.22
CA ARG A 15 -21.95 -13.05 -5.44
C ARG A 15 -22.25 -12.10 -4.29
N SER A 16 -23.48 -11.61 -4.23
CA SER A 16 -23.96 -10.74 -3.16
C SER A 16 -24.27 -11.56 -1.89
N PRO A 17 -24.46 -10.90 -0.73
CA PRO A 17 -24.76 -11.59 0.54
C PRO A 17 -26.03 -12.45 0.52
N ASP A 18 -26.98 -12.13 -0.34
CA ASP A 18 -28.21 -12.90 -0.60
C ASP A 18 -28.04 -13.99 -1.66
N ASP A 19 -26.78 -14.37 -1.93
CA ASP A 19 -26.38 -15.45 -2.85
C ASP A 19 -26.75 -15.19 -4.33
N GLN A 20 -27.15 -13.96 -4.68
CA GLN A 20 -27.36 -13.60 -6.08
C GLN A 20 -26.03 -13.41 -6.79
N GLU A 21 -25.92 -14.01 -7.97
CA GLU A 21 -24.76 -13.85 -8.83
C GLU A 21 -25.01 -12.76 -9.86
N ARG A 22 -24.06 -11.84 -9.97
CA ARG A 22 -24.00 -10.86 -11.05
C ARG A 22 -22.66 -10.96 -11.75
N GLN A 23 -22.69 -10.86 -13.07
CA GLN A 23 -21.47 -10.73 -13.84
C GLN A 23 -21.06 -9.26 -13.87
N VAL A 24 -19.80 -9.01 -13.55
CA VAL A 24 -19.19 -7.69 -13.64
C VAL A 24 -18.00 -7.80 -14.56
N GLU A 25 -18.00 -7.02 -15.63
CA GLU A 25 -16.81 -6.87 -16.45
C GLU A 25 -15.89 -5.83 -15.83
N ILE A 26 -14.69 -6.25 -15.46
CA ILE A 26 -13.65 -5.36 -14.96
C ILE A 26 -12.54 -5.33 -15.99
N LYS A 27 -12.30 -4.15 -16.55
CA LYS A 27 -11.09 -3.92 -17.35
C LYS A 27 -9.94 -3.70 -16.39
N PRO A 28 -8.82 -4.43 -16.53
CA PRO A 28 -7.65 -4.16 -15.73
C PRO A 28 -7.19 -2.71 -15.94
N ASP A 29 -6.90 -2.02 -14.85
CA ASP A 29 -6.18 -0.77 -14.88
C ASP A 29 -4.68 -1.04 -15.04
N ARG A 30 -3.98 -0.13 -15.71
CA ARG A 30 -2.54 -0.21 -15.92
C ARG A 30 -1.82 0.25 -14.66
N PHE A 31 -1.84 -0.59 -13.63
CA PHE A 31 -1.07 -0.34 -12.43
C PHE A 31 0.43 -0.59 -12.68
N ARG A 32 1.30 0.19 -12.04
CA ARG A 32 2.76 0.25 -12.34
C ARG A 32 3.50 -1.08 -12.32
N ILE A 33 3.05 -2.04 -11.50
CA ILE A 33 3.67 -3.38 -11.40
C ILE A 33 3.12 -4.39 -12.42
N GLY A 34 1.96 -4.12 -13.02
CA GLY A 34 1.26 -4.95 -14.01
C GLY A 34 -0.24 -4.63 -14.02
N PRO A 35 -1.00 -5.11 -15.00
CA PRO A 35 -2.46 -4.96 -15.02
C PRO A 35 -3.10 -5.47 -13.72
N THR A 36 -3.89 -4.62 -13.04
CA THR A 36 -4.63 -4.96 -11.83
C THR A 36 -6.10 -4.66 -11.99
N VAL A 37 -6.96 -5.32 -11.23
CA VAL A 37 -8.42 -5.12 -11.28
C VAL A 37 -8.96 -4.41 -10.03
N GLY A 38 -8.07 -3.86 -9.21
CA GLY A 38 -8.45 -3.19 -7.95
C GLY A 38 -9.08 -4.12 -6.91
N VAL A 39 -8.84 -5.43 -6.99
CA VAL A 39 -9.30 -6.43 -6.01
C VAL A 39 -8.10 -6.90 -5.19
N ALA A 40 -8.12 -6.65 -3.88
CA ALA A 40 -7.12 -7.16 -2.95
C ALA A 40 -7.33 -8.65 -2.67
N GLY A 41 -6.24 -9.35 -2.33
CA GLY A 41 -6.32 -10.75 -1.91
C GLY A 41 -7.12 -10.89 -0.61
N PRO A 42 -7.87 -11.99 -0.43
CA PRO A 42 -8.58 -12.23 0.81
C PRO A 42 -7.58 -12.43 1.96
N ILE A 43 -7.78 -11.69 3.05
CA ILE A 43 -7.11 -11.97 4.33
C ILE A 43 -7.91 -13.01 5.13
N THR A 44 -7.31 -13.53 6.18
CA THR A 44 -7.99 -14.38 7.18
C THR A 44 -8.21 -13.60 8.47
N PRO A 45 -9.11 -14.04 9.37
CA PRO A 45 -9.17 -13.53 10.74
C PRO A 45 -7.97 -13.90 11.63
N VAL A 46 -6.87 -14.38 11.06
CA VAL A 46 -5.66 -14.81 11.79
C VAL A 46 -4.61 -13.73 11.67
N LEU A 47 -4.02 -13.32 12.79
CA LEU A 47 -2.96 -12.32 12.80
C LEU A 47 -1.72 -12.82 12.05
N ALA A 48 -1.07 -11.93 11.32
CA ALA A 48 0.10 -12.26 10.50
C ALA A 48 1.23 -12.89 11.31
N GLU A 49 1.90 -13.89 10.72
CA GLU A 49 2.96 -14.69 11.36
C GLU A 49 4.25 -13.91 11.65
N THR A 50 4.50 -12.82 10.92
CA THR A 50 5.73 -12.04 11.04
C THR A 50 5.56 -10.75 11.83
N LEU A 51 4.49 -10.01 11.56
CA LEU A 51 4.24 -8.69 12.15
C LEU A 51 2.73 -8.49 12.28
N PRO A 52 2.12 -8.85 13.42
CA PRO A 52 0.66 -8.80 13.60
C PRO A 52 0.12 -7.37 13.79
N PHE A 53 0.98 -6.40 14.10
CA PHE A 53 0.70 -4.97 14.19
C PHE A 53 2.04 -4.21 14.18
N LEU A 54 2.04 -2.94 13.75
CA LEU A 54 3.23 -2.09 13.79
C LEU A 54 3.50 -1.53 15.19
N PRO A 55 4.77 -1.27 15.56
CA PRO A 55 5.09 -0.49 16.75
C PRO A 55 4.41 0.88 16.75
N GLY A 56 3.93 1.31 17.91
CA GLY A 56 3.17 2.55 18.09
C GLY A 56 1.66 2.42 17.83
N ASN A 57 1.18 1.29 17.33
CA ASN A 57 -0.26 1.01 17.24
C ASN A 57 -0.82 0.60 18.61
N VAL A 58 -2.13 0.82 18.80
CA VAL A 58 -2.80 0.51 20.07
C VAL A 58 -2.78 -0.97 20.43
N ALA A 59 -2.67 -1.85 19.44
CA ALA A 59 -2.53 -3.29 19.64
C ALA A 59 -1.24 -3.70 20.37
N GLU A 60 -0.23 -2.83 20.41
CA GLU A 60 1.04 -3.12 21.10
C GLU A 60 0.90 -3.17 22.62
N SER A 61 0.00 -2.36 23.19
CA SER A 61 -0.12 -2.17 24.64
C SER A 61 -1.27 -2.95 25.29
N VAL A 62 -1.99 -3.77 24.52
CA VAL A 62 -3.14 -4.53 25.04
C VAL A 62 -2.71 -5.72 25.92
N THR A 63 -3.57 -6.06 26.88
CA THR A 63 -3.39 -7.22 27.76
C THR A 63 -4.67 -8.08 27.74
N PRO A 64 -4.58 -9.41 27.52
CA PRO A 64 -3.39 -10.18 27.14
C PRO A 64 -2.76 -9.77 25.80
N LYS A 65 -1.42 -9.88 25.68
CA LYS A 65 -0.69 -9.53 24.45
C LYS A 65 -1.15 -10.40 23.28
N LEU A 66 -1.46 -9.77 22.15
CA LEU A 66 -1.73 -10.43 20.88
C LEU A 66 -0.43 -10.99 20.28
N LEU A 67 -0.48 -12.20 19.75
CA LEU A 67 0.67 -12.91 19.19
C LEU A 67 0.44 -13.28 17.72
N PRO A 68 1.52 -13.46 16.94
CA PRO A 68 1.42 -14.04 15.60
C PRO A 68 0.63 -15.35 15.60
N GLY A 69 -0.26 -15.54 14.61
CA GLY A 69 -1.09 -16.74 14.49
C GLY A 69 -2.34 -16.78 15.38
N ASP A 70 -2.58 -15.77 16.23
CA ASP A 70 -3.84 -15.64 16.97
C ASP A 70 -5.03 -15.48 16.01
N ARG A 71 -6.10 -16.24 16.23
CA ARG A 71 -7.33 -16.14 15.45
C ARG A 71 -8.37 -15.30 16.18
N ILE A 72 -8.88 -14.27 15.53
CA ILE A 72 -10.06 -13.52 15.97
C ILE A 72 -11.30 -14.31 15.58
N THR A 73 -12.09 -14.75 16.56
CA THR A 73 -13.32 -15.53 16.35
C THR A 73 -14.58 -14.71 16.59
N ALA A 74 -14.49 -13.58 17.30
CA ALA A 74 -15.56 -12.61 17.46
C ALA A 74 -15.01 -11.21 17.76
N ILE A 75 -15.81 -10.19 17.44
CA ILE A 75 -15.60 -8.80 17.83
C ILE A 75 -16.89 -8.30 18.47
N ASP A 76 -16.85 -8.01 19.76
CA ASP A 76 -18.02 -7.83 20.61
C ASP A 76 -19.00 -9.02 20.42
N ASP A 77 -20.24 -8.75 20.01
CA ASP A 77 -21.27 -9.75 19.76
C ASP A 77 -21.30 -10.25 18.30
N ILE A 78 -20.36 -9.82 17.45
CA ILE A 78 -20.32 -10.17 16.03
C ILE A 78 -19.34 -11.35 15.83
N PRO A 79 -19.82 -12.55 15.47
CA PRO A 79 -18.95 -13.67 15.12
C PRO A 79 -18.13 -13.35 13.86
N VAL A 80 -16.87 -13.76 13.87
CA VAL A 80 -15.94 -13.53 12.76
C VAL A 80 -15.49 -14.87 12.17
N ALA A 81 -16.08 -15.25 11.04
CA ALA A 81 -15.72 -16.47 10.32
C ALA A 81 -14.72 -16.22 9.19
N ASN A 82 -14.75 -15.02 8.59
CA ASN A 82 -13.96 -14.65 7.42
C ASN A 82 -13.62 -13.14 7.43
N ALA A 83 -12.82 -12.69 6.46
CA ALA A 83 -12.41 -11.28 6.33
C ALA A 83 -13.57 -10.29 6.24
N ARG A 84 -14.67 -10.66 5.55
CA ARG A 84 -15.83 -9.78 5.41
C ARG A 84 -16.47 -9.51 6.77
N ASP A 85 -16.65 -10.57 7.57
CA ASP A 85 -17.24 -10.43 8.91
C ASP A 85 -16.33 -9.61 9.83
N LEU A 86 -15.01 -9.80 9.72
CA LEU A 86 -13.98 -9.01 10.40
C LEU A 86 -14.08 -7.52 10.04
N HIS A 87 -14.06 -7.18 8.74
CA HIS A 87 -14.13 -5.80 8.26
C HIS A 87 -15.43 -5.14 8.68
N ARG A 88 -16.54 -5.87 8.54
CA ARG A 88 -17.87 -5.36 8.92
C ARG A 88 -17.94 -5.06 10.41
N ALA A 89 -17.44 -5.96 11.26
CA ALA A 89 -17.42 -5.73 12.69
C ALA A 89 -16.58 -4.50 13.07
N LEU A 90 -15.41 -4.34 12.47
CA LEU A 90 -14.56 -3.16 12.67
C LEU A 90 -15.19 -1.86 12.14
N ALA A 91 -15.81 -1.89 10.96
CA ALA A 91 -16.51 -0.74 10.35
C ALA A 91 -17.66 -0.26 11.25
N LEU A 92 -18.49 -1.19 11.74
CA LEU A 92 -19.59 -0.92 12.65
C LEU A 92 -19.15 -0.42 14.03
N ARG A 93 -17.86 -0.55 14.37
CA ARG A 93 -17.26 -0.08 15.62
C ARG A 93 -16.21 1.01 15.45
N TRP A 94 -16.03 1.55 14.25
CA TRP A 94 -15.14 2.67 13.94
C TRP A 94 -15.16 3.76 15.02
N GLY A 95 -14.03 4.02 15.68
CA GLY A 95 -13.92 5.02 16.76
C GLY A 95 -14.36 4.58 18.16
N LEU A 96 -14.91 3.38 18.33
CA LEU A 96 -15.25 2.79 19.65
C LEU A 96 -14.21 1.77 20.09
N PRO A 97 -13.99 1.51 21.39
CA PRO A 97 -13.26 0.32 21.83
C PRO A 97 -14.00 -0.94 21.38
N VAL A 98 -13.26 -2.03 21.16
CA VAL A 98 -13.82 -3.32 20.77
C VAL A 98 -13.27 -4.44 21.63
N ARG A 99 -14.08 -5.45 21.90
CA ARG A 99 -13.64 -6.67 22.57
C ARG A 99 -13.36 -7.76 21.54
N LEU A 100 -12.11 -8.18 21.43
CA LEU A 100 -11.73 -9.30 20.57
C LEU A 100 -11.84 -10.61 21.35
N THR A 101 -12.55 -11.59 20.81
CA THR A 101 -12.44 -12.98 21.25
C THR A 101 -11.35 -13.67 20.44
N ILE A 102 -10.31 -14.13 21.12
CA ILE A 102 -9.12 -14.73 20.51
C ILE A 102 -9.07 -16.22 20.80
N GLU A 103 -8.85 -17.02 19.75
CA GLU A 103 -8.44 -18.42 19.83
C GLU A 103 -6.93 -18.52 19.56
N ARG A 104 -6.18 -18.97 20.56
CA ARG A 104 -4.74 -19.23 20.44
C ARG A 104 -4.45 -20.71 20.49
N ARG A 105 -3.79 -21.21 19.45
CA ARG A 105 -3.27 -22.58 19.42
C ARG A 105 -1.85 -22.62 19.98
N SER A 106 -1.62 -23.55 20.88
CA SER A 106 -0.31 -23.79 21.50
C SER A 106 -0.02 -25.29 21.57
N ALA A 107 1.23 -25.65 21.85
CA ALA A 107 1.61 -27.05 22.10
C ALA A 107 0.81 -27.69 23.25
N SER A 108 0.33 -26.88 24.21
CA SER A 108 -0.49 -27.30 25.35
C SER A 108 -1.99 -27.41 25.06
N GLY A 109 -2.42 -27.13 23.83
CA GLY A 109 -3.83 -27.10 23.42
C GLY A 109 -4.30 -25.71 23.00
N GLU A 110 -5.61 -25.60 22.80
CA GLU A 110 -6.28 -24.38 22.37
C GLU A 110 -6.78 -23.59 23.58
N LYS A 111 -6.54 -22.28 23.59
CA LYS A 111 -7.00 -21.38 24.65
C LYS A 111 -7.77 -20.23 24.05
N THR A 112 -8.96 -19.98 24.61
CA THR A 112 -9.77 -18.79 24.29
C THR A 112 -9.62 -17.74 25.39
N PHE A 113 -9.50 -16.47 25.01
CA PHE A 113 -9.51 -15.34 25.92
C PHE A 113 -10.00 -14.08 25.21
N GLU A 114 -10.38 -13.08 25.98
CA GLU A 114 -10.83 -11.79 25.46
C GLU A 114 -9.73 -10.73 25.63
N VAL A 115 -9.65 -9.81 24.67
CA VAL A 115 -8.74 -8.66 24.69
C VAL A 115 -9.57 -7.41 24.37
N GLU A 116 -9.47 -6.38 25.21
CA GLU A 116 -10.03 -5.07 24.90
C GLU A 116 -9.03 -4.28 24.04
N LEU A 117 -9.48 -3.84 22.87
CA LEU A 117 -8.68 -3.08 21.92
C LEU A 117 -9.29 -1.68 21.78
N PRO A 118 -8.57 -0.62 22.20
CA PRO A 118 -9.10 0.74 22.12
C PRO A 118 -9.13 1.25 20.67
N PRO A 119 -9.77 2.41 20.42
CA PRO A 119 -9.69 3.05 19.13
C PRO A 119 -8.27 3.38 18.71
N GLN A 120 -7.91 3.13 17.44
CA GLN A 120 -6.62 3.51 16.86
C GLN A 120 -6.71 4.94 16.32
N PRO A 121 -6.01 5.94 16.92
CA PRO A 121 -5.95 7.29 16.37
C PRO A 121 -5.23 7.27 15.02
N VAL A 122 -5.69 8.11 14.09
CA VAL A 122 -5.03 8.31 12.81
C VAL A 122 -3.80 9.17 13.02
N ARG A 123 -2.65 8.71 12.51
CA ARG A 123 -1.44 9.51 12.46
C ARG A 123 -1.54 10.50 11.30
N CYS A 124 -1.47 11.79 11.59
CA CYS A 124 -1.70 12.83 10.59
C CYS A 124 -0.63 13.93 10.67
N LEU A 125 -0.64 14.79 9.66
CA LEU A 125 0.22 15.99 9.57
C LEU A 125 -0.52 17.27 10.01
N GLY A 126 -1.75 17.13 10.53
CA GLY A 126 -2.61 18.25 10.93
C GLY A 126 -3.11 19.12 9.76
N LEU A 127 -3.00 18.65 8.52
CA LEU A 127 -3.42 19.36 7.31
C LEU A 127 -4.86 19.02 6.94
N VAL A 128 -5.66 20.05 6.68
CA VAL A 128 -6.99 19.94 6.06
C VAL A 128 -6.81 20.13 4.56
N MET A 129 -7.13 19.11 3.77
CA MET A 129 -6.98 19.17 2.32
C MET A 129 -8.21 19.74 1.63
N THR A 130 -8.03 20.21 0.40
CA THR A 130 -9.12 20.75 -0.41
C THR A 130 -9.97 19.59 -0.97
N PRO A 131 -11.29 19.57 -0.73
CA PRO A 131 -12.19 18.61 -1.37
C PRO A 131 -12.11 18.73 -2.90
N GLY A 132 -11.91 17.60 -3.57
CA GLY A 132 -12.01 17.50 -5.03
C GLY A 132 -13.41 17.04 -5.48
N PRO A 133 -13.60 16.90 -6.80
CA PRO A 133 -14.88 16.45 -7.34
C PRO A 133 -15.19 15.00 -6.95
N VAL A 134 -16.48 14.67 -6.93
CA VAL A 134 -17.00 13.31 -6.97
C VAL A 134 -16.50 12.67 -8.26
N ALA A 135 -15.69 11.65 -8.13
CA ALA A 135 -15.11 10.96 -9.28
C ALA A 135 -16.01 9.84 -9.81
N ALA A 136 -16.73 9.16 -8.91
CA ALA A 136 -17.60 8.05 -9.25
C ALA A 136 -18.73 7.91 -8.24
N VAL A 137 -19.88 7.43 -8.73
CA VAL A 137 -21.05 7.11 -7.94
C VAL A 137 -21.40 5.65 -8.22
N LYS A 138 -21.60 4.85 -7.16
CA LYS A 138 -21.90 3.43 -7.25
C LYS A 138 -23.36 3.25 -7.70
N PRO A 139 -23.65 2.42 -8.72
CA PRO A 139 -25.03 2.11 -9.09
C PRO A 139 -25.83 1.50 -7.94
N GLY A 140 -27.06 1.94 -7.76
CA GLY A 140 -27.96 1.55 -6.67
C GLY A 140 -27.58 2.14 -5.30
N SER A 141 -26.68 3.13 -5.24
CA SER A 141 -26.30 3.77 -3.99
C SER A 141 -27.24 4.90 -3.57
N ILE A 142 -27.09 5.34 -2.32
CA ILE A 142 -27.76 6.53 -1.78
C ILE A 142 -27.42 7.77 -2.62
N ALA A 143 -26.16 7.93 -3.00
CA ALA A 143 -25.72 9.05 -3.81
C ALA A 143 -26.41 9.06 -5.20
N GLU A 144 -26.51 7.91 -5.88
CA GLU A 144 -27.21 7.81 -7.15
C GLU A 144 -28.70 8.12 -7.01
N ALA A 145 -29.35 7.54 -5.98
CA ALA A 145 -30.78 7.73 -5.73
C ALA A 145 -31.16 9.19 -5.45
N ASN A 146 -30.21 9.98 -4.93
CA ASN A 146 -30.39 11.41 -4.65
C ASN A 146 -29.77 12.32 -5.73
N GLY A 147 -29.38 11.73 -6.87
CA GLY A 147 -28.94 12.47 -8.05
C GLY A 147 -27.58 13.14 -7.91
N VAL A 148 -26.68 12.62 -7.07
CA VAL A 148 -25.27 13.03 -7.06
C VAL A 148 -24.62 12.58 -8.36
N THR A 149 -23.88 13.47 -9.00
CA THR A 149 -23.23 13.23 -10.30
C THR A 149 -21.72 13.45 -10.23
N PRO A 150 -20.93 12.69 -11.02
CA PRO A 150 -19.51 12.97 -11.14
C PRO A 150 -19.23 14.42 -11.58
N GLY A 151 -18.15 14.98 -11.03
CA GLY A 151 -17.74 16.37 -11.22
C GLY A 151 -18.31 17.38 -10.22
N GLU A 152 -19.29 17.00 -9.39
CA GLU A 152 -19.76 17.85 -8.28
C GLU A 152 -18.77 17.78 -7.11
N THR A 153 -18.52 18.88 -6.42
CA THR A 153 -17.66 18.93 -5.22
C THR A 153 -18.53 19.07 -3.97
N ILE A 154 -18.27 18.25 -2.95
CA ILE A 154 -18.90 18.39 -1.63
C ILE A 154 -18.19 19.52 -0.87
N THR A 155 -18.89 20.62 -0.63
CA THR A 155 -18.32 21.82 -0.02
C THR A 155 -18.73 22.03 1.43
N ALA A 156 -19.89 21.51 1.83
CA ALA A 156 -20.36 21.52 3.22
C ALA A 156 -21.22 20.29 3.50
N VAL A 157 -21.19 19.84 4.76
CA VAL A 157 -22.05 18.81 5.30
C VAL A 157 -22.47 19.24 6.70
N THR A 158 -23.77 19.29 6.95
CA THR A 158 -24.36 19.65 8.25
C THR A 158 -25.35 18.60 8.68
N ILE A 159 -25.34 18.27 9.97
CA ILE A 159 -26.20 17.26 10.57
C ILE A 159 -26.89 17.91 11.77
N GLU A 160 -28.20 17.70 11.89
CA GLU A 160 -28.96 18.28 12.98
C GLU A 160 -28.43 17.76 14.34
N GLY A 161 -28.09 18.70 15.23
CA GLY A 161 -27.59 18.37 16.57
C GLY A 161 -26.10 18.04 16.66
N ASP A 162 -25.35 18.18 15.56
CA ASP A 162 -23.89 18.00 15.53
C ASP A 162 -23.20 19.28 15.02
N ASP A 163 -21.89 19.39 15.29
CA ASP A 163 -21.08 20.47 14.70
C ASP A 163 -20.95 20.25 13.19
N PRO A 164 -20.93 21.33 12.37
CA PRO A 164 -20.70 21.22 10.93
C PRO A 164 -19.39 20.49 10.63
N TRP A 165 -19.37 19.70 9.55
CA TRP A 165 -18.15 19.07 9.07
C TRP A 165 -17.05 20.12 8.86
N ASP A 166 -15.85 19.83 9.37
CA ASP A 166 -14.67 20.70 9.36
C ASP A 166 -14.11 20.99 7.95
N GLY A 167 -14.66 20.35 6.93
CA GLY A 167 -14.28 20.54 5.54
C GLY A 167 -13.03 19.75 5.11
N ASP A 168 -12.51 18.86 5.96
CA ASP A 168 -11.45 17.90 5.60
C ASP A 168 -12.05 16.65 4.95
N PRO A 169 -11.83 16.42 3.64
CA PRO A 169 -12.40 15.26 2.96
C PRO A 169 -11.97 13.95 3.62
N MET A 170 -10.73 13.86 4.13
CA MET A 170 -10.21 12.63 4.75
C MET A 170 -10.96 12.22 6.02
N ARG A 171 -11.57 13.19 6.73
CA ARG A 171 -12.34 12.96 7.97
C ARG A 171 -13.83 12.75 7.71
N LEU A 172 -14.33 13.06 6.51
CA LEU A 172 -15.75 12.96 6.19
C LEU A 172 -16.34 11.56 6.43
N PRO A 173 -15.71 10.45 6.01
CA PRO A 173 -16.24 9.11 6.32
C PRO A 173 -16.34 8.85 7.83
N TYR A 174 -15.38 9.33 8.62
CA TYR A 174 -15.41 9.18 10.08
C TYR A 174 -16.49 10.05 10.73
N TYR A 175 -16.66 11.29 10.27
CA TYR A 175 -17.73 12.19 10.70
C TYR A 175 -19.11 11.57 10.47
N LEU A 176 -19.38 11.09 9.25
CA LEU A 176 -20.65 10.43 8.93
C LEU A 176 -20.88 9.16 9.76
N GLN A 177 -19.81 8.40 10.03
CA GLN A 177 -19.90 7.18 10.82
C GLN A 177 -20.27 7.43 12.29
N GLN A 178 -19.82 8.54 12.87
CA GLN A 178 -20.21 8.95 14.22
C GLN A 178 -21.66 9.42 14.24
N ALA A 179 -22.04 10.28 13.29
CA ALA A 179 -23.39 10.83 13.22
C ALA A 179 -24.44 9.75 12.97
N ALA A 180 -24.19 8.80 12.07
CA ALA A 180 -25.09 7.67 11.80
C ALA A 180 -25.31 6.73 13.01
N ARG A 181 -24.49 6.85 14.06
CA ARG A 181 -24.73 6.13 15.34
C ARG A 181 -25.46 6.98 16.36
N ALA A 182 -25.30 8.30 16.31
CA ALA A 182 -25.92 9.22 17.24
C ALA A 182 -27.39 9.49 16.91
N VAL A 183 -27.73 9.49 15.61
CA VAL A 183 -29.08 9.80 15.12
C VAL A 183 -29.63 8.61 14.34
N GLU A 184 -30.65 7.96 14.90
CA GLU A 184 -31.42 6.91 14.22
C GLU A 184 -32.26 7.53 13.10
N ASP A 185 -32.20 6.96 11.89
CA ASP A 185 -32.88 7.46 10.68
C ASP A 185 -32.59 8.95 10.34
N GLY A 186 -31.41 9.44 10.74
CA GLY A 186 -30.99 10.83 10.50
C GLY A 186 -30.64 11.12 9.04
N THR A 187 -30.57 12.40 8.71
CA THR A 187 -30.13 12.91 7.40
C THR A 187 -29.02 13.94 7.57
N ALA A 188 -28.14 14.02 6.58
CA ALA A 188 -27.17 15.09 6.42
C ALA A 188 -27.62 16.03 5.30
N GLU A 189 -27.60 17.32 5.57
CA GLU A 189 -27.71 18.35 4.55
C GLU A 189 -26.34 18.51 3.89
N VAL A 190 -26.26 18.29 2.57
CA VAL A 190 -25.02 18.26 1.80
C VAL A 190 -25.07 19.32 0.71
N THR A 191 -24.12 20.24 0.76
CA THR A 191 -23.93 21.27 -0.27
C THR A 191 -22.97 20.75 -1.33
N LEU A 192 -23.47 20.69 -2.56
CA LEU A 192 -22.74 20.31 -3.77
C LEU A 192 -22.52 21.53 -4.65
N GLU A 193 -21.32 21.64 -5.20
CA GLU A 193 -20.95 22.69 -6.14
C GLU A 193 -20.48 22.11 -7.47
N LYS A 194 -20.94 22.69 -8.59
CA LYS A 194 -20.44 22.39 -9.93
C LYS A 194 -20.53 23.62 -10.81
N ASP A 195 -19.43 23.94 -11.48
CA ASP A 195 -19.31 25.10 -12.39
C ASP A 195 -19.79 26.43 -11.75
N GLY A 196 -19.50 26.62 -10.46
CA GLY A 196 -19.88 27.80 -9.68
C GLY A 196 -21.35 27.86 -9.25
N SER A 197 -22.17 26.87 -9.63
CA SER A 197 -23.53 26.72 -9.14
C SER A 197 -23.54 25.80 -7.92
N GLN A 198 -24.24 26.20 -6.86
CA GLN A 198 -24.42 25.40 -5.65
C GLN A 198 -25.84 24.90 -5.53
N ARG A 199 -25.99 23.67 -5.03
CA ARG A 199 -27.26 23.10 -4.61
C ARG A 199 -27.09 22.30 -3.34
N THR A 200 -28.17 22.19 -2.60
CA THR A 200 -28.22 21.40 -1.37
C THR A 200 -29.14 20.21 -1.56
N ILE A 201 -28.71 19.06 -1.06
CA ILE A 201 -29.51 17.83 -1.02
C ILE A 201 -29.46 17.23 0.38
N GLU A 202 -30.46 16.44 0.73
CA GLU A 202 -30.45 15.65 1.95
C GLU A 202 -30.03 14.21 1.62
N LEU A 203 -29.04 13.69 2.33
CA LEU A 203 -28.61 12.31 2.22
C LEU A 203 -28.84 11.58 3.55
N PRO A 204 -29.39 10.36 3.54
CA PRO A 204 -29.57 9.57 4.76
C PRO A 204 -28.23 9.24 5.41
N LEU A 205 -28.22 9.21 6.74
CA LEU A 205 -27.12 8.74 7.56
C LEU A 205 -27.26 7.23 7.76
N VAL A 206 -26.35 6.49 7.15
CA VAL A 206 -26.27 5.03 7.32
C VAL A 206 -24.89 4.65 7.83
N PRO A 207 -24.78 3.70 8.77
CA PRO A 207 -23.48 3.22 9.21
C PRO A 207 -22.79 2.50 8.04
N ALA A 208 -21.49 2.75 7.87
CA ALA A 208 -20.67 2.00 6.95
C ALA A 208 -20.48 0.57 7.47
N GLU A 209 -20.76 -0.42 6.63
CA GLU A 209 -20.48 -1.84 6.90
C GLU A 209 -19.13 -2.29 6.30
N ASN A 210 -18.41 -1.38 5.66
CA ASN A 210 -17.11 -1.61 5.05
C ASN A 210 -16.29 -0.32 5.07
N PHE A 211 -15.00 -0.45 4.82
CA PHE A 211 -14.08 0.66 4.60
C PHE A 211 -12.98 0.21 3.64
N ALA A 212 -12.36 1.18 2.95
CA ALA A 212 -11.21 0.90 2.12
C ALA A 212 -10.01 0.52 3.00
N GLN A 213 -9.60 -0.76 2.92
CA GLN A 213 -8.28 -1.20 3.36
C GLN A 213 -7.33 -0.99 2.19
N LEU A 214 -6.27 -0.21 2.38
CA LEU A 214 -5.22 0.03 1.40
C LEU A 214 -5.63 0.97 0.25
N TYR A 215 -5.16 2.20 0.34
CA TYR A 215 -5.16 3.11 -0.79
C TYR A 215 -3.95 2.77 -1.67
N ALA A 216 -4.21 2.19 -2.84
CA ALA A 216 -3.21 2.16 -3.90
C ALA A 216 -2.81 3.60 -4.26
N ALA A 217 -1.69 3.76 -4.95
CA ALA A 217 -1.16 5.10 -5.23
C ALA A 217 -2.23 6.02 -5.88
N GLU A 218 -3.10 5.49 -6.74
CA GLU A 218 -4.12 6.27 -7.47
C GLU A 218 -5.51 6.19 -6.82
N SER A 219 -5.63 5.56 -5.64
CA SER A 219 -6.92 5.34 -5.00
C SER A 219 -7.56 6.66 -4.60
N ARG A 220 -8.86 6.76 -4.89
CA ARG A 220 -9.71 7.88 -4.49
C ARG A 220 -10.26 7.63 -3.10
N LEU A 221 -10.72 8.68 -2.43
CA LEU A 221 -11.33 8.52 -1.11
C LEU A 221 -12.75 7.96 -1.28
N GLU A 222 -13.02 6.81 -0.68
CA GLU A 222 -14.35 6.21 -0.65
C GLU A 222 -15.19 6.85 0.46
N ILE A 223 -16.45 7.15 0.15
CA ILE A 223 -17.49 7.45 1.13
C ILE A 223 -18.50 6.29 1.10
N PRO A 224 -18.23 5.20 1.85
CA PRO A 224 -19.02 3.97 1.76
C PRO A 224 -20.49 4.18 2.17
N GLN A 225 -20.74 5.09 3.12
CA GLN A 225 -22.09 5.42 3.60
C GLN A 225 -23.00 5.86 2.46
N TRP A 226 -22.48 6.63 1.50
CA TRP A 226 -23.28 7.12 0.38
C TRP A 226 -23.02 6.39 -0.94
N GLY A 227 -21.99 5.54 -0.98
CA GLY A 227 -21.60 4.78 -2.17
C GLY A 227 -21.10 5.70 -3.28
N LEU A 228 -20.13 6.56 -2.97
CA LEU A 228 -19.45 7.41 -3.93
C LEU A 228 -17.95 7.49 -3.59
N THR A 229 -17.15 7.98 -4.53
CA THR A 229 -15.73 8.31 -4.29
C THR A 229 -15.45 9.76 -4.65
N ILE A 230 -14.60 10.43 -3.88
CA ILE A 230 -14.16 11.81 -4.15
C ILE A 230 -12.66 11.87 -4.37
N GLU A 231 -12.24 12.85 -5.16
CA GLU A 231 -10.84 13.25 -5.22
C GLU A 231 -10.48 14.09 -3.99
N VAL A 232 -9.22 14.02 -3.59
CA VAL A 232 -8.67 14.88 -2.54
C VAL A 232 -7.49 15.61 -3.14
N LEU A 233 -7.65 16.92 -3.34
CA LEU A 233 -6.63 17.72 -3.99
C LEU A 233 -5.48 17.96 -3.01
N PRO A 234 -4.21 17.85 -3.44
CA PRO A 234 -3.03 18.06 -2.60
C PRO A 234 -2.80 19.56 -2.30
N ARG A 235 -3.88 20.30 -2.01
CA ARG A 235 -3.86 21.72 -1.67
C ARG A 235 -4.39 21.92 -0.27
N VAL A 236 -3.62 22.60 0.56
CA VAL A 236 -3.98 22.91 1.94
C VAL A 236 -5.16 23.88 1.96
N LYS A 237 -6.28 23.45 2.51
CA LYS A 237 -7.45 24.29 2.80
C LYS A 237 -7.34 24.92 4.19
N GLY A 238 -6.73 24.20 5.13
CA GLY A 238 -6.59 24.62 6.52
C GLY A 238 -5.48 23.86 7.24
N VAL A 239 -5.06 24.39 8.39
CA VAL A 239 -4.07 23.76 9.27
C VAL A 239 -4.67 23.70 10.68
N ARG A 240 -4.77 22.50 11.24
CA ARG A 240 -5.36 22.26 12.57
C ARG A 240 -4.33 22.48 13.66
N GLU A 241 -4.79 22.75 14.88
CA GLU A 241 -3.92 22.99 16.04
C GLU A 241 -2.89 21.88 16.26
N ILE A 242 -3.28 20.63 16.01
CA ILE A 242 -2.39 19.47 16.13
C ILE A 242 -1.17 19.53 15.19
N ALA A 243 -1.23 20.29 14.10
CA ALA A 243 -0.10 20.50 13.20
C ALA A 243 1.10 21.14 13.91
N ALA A 244 0.88 21.92 14.98
CA ALA A 244 1.98 22.46 15.79
C ALA A 244 2.85 21.36 16.40
N GLN A 245 2.28 20.20 16.73
CA GLN A 245 3.00 19.04 17.28
C GLN A 245 3.75 18.24 16.21
N THR A 246 3.42 18.47 14.93
CA THR A 246 4.05 17.77 13.81
C THR A 246 5.35 18.43 13.38
N ARG A 247 5.59 19.68 13.76
CA ARG A 247 6.75 20.44 13.29
C ARG A 247 8.05 19.84 13.80
N ILE A 248 9.00 19.68 12.89
CA ILE A 248 10.39 19.39 13.23
C ILE A 248 11.12 20.71 13.22
N ASP A 249 11.20 21.33 14.40
CA ASP A 249 12.10 22.44 14.62
C ASP A 249 13.47 21.81 14.94
N ASP A 250 14.26 21.49 13.91
CA ASP A 250 15.69 21.19 14.11
C ASP A 250 16.31 22.36 14.91
N ASP A 251 17.41 22.10 15.63
CA ASP A 251 18.29 23.12 16.25
C ASP A 251 18.89 24.06 15.17
N ALA A 252 18.02 24.76 14.44
CA ALA A 252 18.35 25.78 13.48
C ALA A 252 18.76 26.99 14.31
N SER A 253 20.07 27.20 14.39
CA SER A 253 20.66 28.52 14.60
C SER A 253 19.76 29.59 14.01
N GLU A 254 19.31 30.52 14.86
CA GLU A 254 18.33 31.58 14.60
C GLU A 254 18.36 32.06 13.13
N GLY A 255 17.44 31.56 12.29
CA GLY A 255 17.31 32.02 10.89
C GLY A 255 16.83 31.01 9.85
N ASP A 256 16.87 29.70 10.10
CA ASP A 256 16.66 28.67 9.06
C ASP A 256 15.48 27.71 9.33
N ALA A 257 14.47 28.17 10.09
CA ALA A 257 13.26 27.38 10.31
C ALA A 257 12.43 27.31 9.02
N SER A 258 12.13 26.09 8.54
CA SER A 258 11.25 25.88 7.39
C SER A 258 9.92 26.63 7.59
N PRO A 259 9.40 27.31 6.54
CA PRO A 259 8.14 28.04 6.64
C PRO A 259 6.99 27.14 7.13
N PRO A 260 6.11 27.62 8.04
CA PRO A 260 4.89 26.90 8.37
C PRO A 260 4.02 26.73 7.13
N LEU A 261 3.27 25.64 7.06
CA LEU A 261 2.24 25.44 6.04
C LEU A 261 1.05 26.38 6.29
N GLU A 262 0.44 26.86 5.21
CA GLU A 262 -0.66 27.83 5.24
C GLU A 262 -1.76 27.43 4.23
N PRO A 263 -3.02 27.86 4.44
CA PRO A 263 -4.07 27.72 3.44
C PRO A 263 -3.64 28.28 2.07
N GLY A 264 -3.90 27.50 1.01
CA GLY A 264 -3.53 27.81 -0.36
C GLY A 264 -2.26 27.12 -0.85
N ASP A 265 -1.43 26.60 0.06
CA ASP A 265 -0.23 25.82 -0.28
C ASP A 265 -0.58 24.58 -1.10
N GLU A 266 0.21 24.32 -2.14
CA GLU A 266 0.10 23.14 -2.97
C GLU A 266 1.26 22.18 -2.66
N ILE A 267 0.94 20.96 -2.23
CA ILE A 267 1.93 19.93 -1.93
C ILE A 267 2.28 19.21 -3.22
N ILE A 268 3.57 19.23 -3.56
CA ILE A 268 4.11 18.70 -4.83
C ILE A 268 4.56 17.26 -4.63
N SER A 269 5.29 17.01 -3.54
CA SER A 269 5.75 15.68 -3.19
C SER A 269 5.92 15.52 -1.69
N ALA A 270 5.90 14.27 -1.24
CA ALA A 270 6.20 13.85 0.12
C ALA A 270 7.25 12.75 0.10
N ARG A 271 8.35 12.93 0.83
CA ARG A 271 9.37 11.92 1.06
C ARG A 271 9.25 11.42 2.49
N VAL A 272 8.90 10.14 2.63
CA VAL A 272 8.73 9.46 3.91
C VAL A 272 10.04 8.79 4.26
N VAL A 273 10.73 9.33 5.26
CA VAL A 273 12.07 8.93 5.68
C VAL A 273 11.97 8.20 7.03
N PRO A 274 12.38 6.91 7.12
CA PRO A 274 12.35 6.16 8.37
C PRO A 274 13.30 6.77 9.41
N PRO A 275 13.13 6.44 10.71
CA PRO A 275 14.12 6.77 11.73
C PRO A 275 15.49 6.18 11.37
N ASP A 276 16.56 6.76 11.91
CA ASP A 276 17.90 6.27 11.63
C ASP A 276 18.09 4.83 12.14
N PRO A 277 19.03 4.06 11.54
CA PRO A 277 19.21 2.65 11.89
C PRO A 277 19.56 2.38 13.37
N GLN A 278 20.19 3.34 14.08
CA GLN A 278 20.49 3.17 15.50
C GLN A 278 19.20 3.28 16.31
N THR A 279 18.39 4.31 16.04
CA THR A 279 17.05 4.46 16.66
C THR A 279 16.18 3.23 16.42
N ILE A 280 16.18 2.68 15.19
CA ILE A 280 15.42 1.45 14.89
C ILE A 280 15.94 0.26 15.70
N ALA A 281 17.27 0.05 15.74
CA ALA A 281 17.86 -1.07 16.47
C ALA A 281 17.63 -0.97 17.99
N GLU A 282 17.60 0.23 18.55
CA GLU A 282 17.41 0.48 19.97
C GLU A 282 15.94 0.39 20.40
N LYS A 283 15.03 1.03 19.66
CA LYS A 283 13.61 1.15 20.03
C LYS A 283 12.72 0.06 19.44
N TYR A 284 13.11 -0.51 18.30
CA TYR A 284 12.30 -1.45 17.53
C TYR A 284 13.08 -2.74 17.14
N PRO A 285 13.80 -3.39 18.09
CA PRO A 285 14.69 -4.51 17.78
C PRO A 285 13.96 -5.72 17.17
N ASP A 286 12.70 -5.92 17.56
CA ASP A 286 11.87 -7.05 17.13
C ASP A 286 11.01 -6.73 15.89
N ALA A 287 11.08 -5.51 15.36
CA ALA A 287 10.12 -5.10 14.32
C ALA A 287 10.24 -5.95 13.05
N GLY A 288 11.43 -6.49 12.73
CA GLY A 288 11.67 -7.28 11.50
C GLY A 288 11.28 -6.54 10.21
N PHE A 289 10.94 -5.25 10.34
CA PHE A 289 10.26 -4.40 9.40
C PHE A 289 11.29 -3.40 8.91
N GLN A 290 11.69 -3.57 7.65
CA GLN A 290 12.43 -2.54 6.95
C GLN A 290 11.40 -1.57 6.41
N GLN A 291 11.31 -0.39 7.00
CA GLN A 291 10.58 0.72 6.41
C GLN A 291 11.50 1.34 5.34
N PRO A 292 11.25 1.12 4.04
CA PRO A 292 12.03 1.81 3.02
C PRO A 292 11.67 3.30 3.01
N GLU A 293 12.63 4.12 2.58
CA GLU A 293 12.30 5.48 2.15
C GLU A 293 11.32 5.41 0.97
N ARG A 294 10.29 6.25 1.00
CA ARG A 294 9.26 6.28 -0.04
C ARG A 294 8.99 7.72 -0.46
N THR A 295 9.14 8.00 -1.75
CA THR A 295 8.73 9.27 -2.35
C THR A 295 7.36 9.12 -2.99
N LEU A 296 6.51 10.12 -2.78
CA LEU A 296 5.18 10.25 -3.36
C LEU A 296 5.12 11.61 -4.07
N VAL A 297 4.69 11.63 -5.32
CA VAL A 297 4.50 12.84 -6.13
C VAL A 297 3.01 13.07 -6.32
N PHE A 298 2.52 14.30 -6.21
CA PHE A 298 1.09 14.61 -6.26
C PHE A 298 0.68 15.43 -7.47
N ASP A 299 1.62 16.10 -8.15
CA ASP A 299 1.33 17.06 -9.23
C ASP A 299 1.62 16.55 -10.65
N ASP A 300 2.13 15.32 -10.78
CA ASP A 300 2.43 14.70 -12.07
C ASP A 300 1.84 13.29 -12.13
N PRO A 301 0.62 13.11 -12.66
CA PRO A 301 -0.02 11.78 -12.80
C PRO A 301 0.76 10.80 -13.68
N GLU A 302 1.64 11.28 -14.56
CA GLU A 302 2.51 10.42 -15.39
C GLU A 302 3.76 9.96 -14.63
N SER A 303 4.07 10.62 -13.49
CA SER A 303 5.19 10.25 -12.64
C SER A 303 5.06 8.84 -12.10
N ARG A 304 6.21 8.19 -12.00
CA ARG A 304 6.38 6.83 -11.45
C ARG A 304 6.22 6.76 -9.95
N ASP A 305 6.27 7.91 -9.29
CA ASP A 305 6.04 8.07 -7.86
C ASP A 305 4.70 8.76 -7.60
N PHE A 306 3.87 8.97 -8.63
CA PHE A 306 2.57 9.61 -8.44
C PHE A 306 1.71 8.86 -7.42
N ALA A 307 1.06 9.61 -6.56
CA ALA A 307 0.10 9.13 -5.60
C ALA A 307 -0.95 10.21 -5.31
N THR A 308 -2.11 9.81 -4.79
CA THR A 308 -3.14 10.69 -4.29
C THR A 308 -2.93 10.98 -2.80
N TRP A 309 -3.56 12.03 -2.28
CA TRP A 309 -3.48 12.33 -0.86
C TRP A 309 -3.99 11.20 0.06
N PRO A 310 -5.08 10.47 -0.25
CA PRO A 310 -5.49 9.30 0.53
C PRO A 310 -4.40 8.22 0.62
N ALA A 311 -3.64 8.01 -0.46
CA ALA A 311 -2.50 7.09 -0.45
C ALA A 311 -1.39 7.57 0.50
N MET A 312 -1.12 8.88 0.55
CA MET A 312 -0.17 9.44 1.53
C MET A 312 -0.62 9.19 2.98
N ILE A 313 -1.89 9.44 3.31
CA ILE A 313 -2.42 9.18 4.65
C ILE A 313 -2.32 7.68 4.99
N ALA A 314 -2.57 6.79 4.03
CA ALA A 314 -2.41 5.35 4.20
C ALA A 314 -0.95 4.97 4.50
N VAL A 315 0.00 5.49 3.71
CA VAL A 315 1.44 5.26 3.91
C VAL A 315 1.85 5.67 5.32
N VAL A 316 1.40 6.83 5.79
CA VAL A 316 1.69 7.33 7.14
C VAL A 316 1.15 6.41 8.24
N GLN A 317 0.07 5.66 8.00
CA GLN A 317 -0.42 4.67 8.98
C GLN A 317 0.47 3.43 9.07
N GLU A 318 1.36 3.22 8.10
CA GLU A 318 2.24 2.06 7.99
C GLU A 318 3.72 2.37 8.31
N THR A 319 4.00 3.55 8.88
CA THR A 319 5.36 3.94 9.26
C THR A 319 5.67 3.63 10.72
N LEU A 320 6.95 3.63 11.10
CA LEU A 320 7.38 3.61 12.49
C LEU A 320 7.13 4.99 13.15
N PRO A 321 6.97 5.06 14.48
CA PRO A 321 7.05 6.33 15.18
C PRO A 321 8.39 7.02 14.89
N GLU A 322 8.45 8.35 15.00
CA GLU A 322 9.64 9.17 14.69
C GLU A 322 10.03 9.21 13.21
N THR A 323 9.21 8.63 12.31
CA THR A 323 9.35 8.82 10.85
C THR A 323 9.21 10.29 10.50
N THR A 324 10.07 10.76 9.60
CA THR A 324 10.00 12.12 9.04
C THR A 324 9.27 12.12 7.71
N VAL A 325 8.39 13.08 7.51
CA VAL A 325 7.77 13.40 6.23
C VAL A 325 8.31 14.74 5.75
N GLU A 326 9.07 14.71 4.67
CA GLU A 326 9.60 15.91 4.03
C GLU A 326 8.69 16.28 2.86
N LEU A 327 8.14 17.49 2.89
CA LEU A 327 7.21 17.99 1.89
C LEU A 327 7.88 19.04 1.02
N VAL A 328 7.72 18.90 -0.30
CA VAL A 328 8.00 19.98 -1.26
C VAL A 328 6.69 20.70 -1.52
N VAL A 329 6.70 22.02 -1.33
CA VAL A 329 5.48 22.84 -1.30
C VAL A 329 5.62 24.01 -2.26
N ARG A 330 4.56 24.30 -3.01
CA ARG A 330 4.46 25.46 -3.89
C ARG A 330 3.54 26.51 -3.28
N ARG A 331 4.12 27.68 -2.95
CA ARG A 331 3.39 28.88 -2.48
C ARG A 331 3.68 30.06 -3.39
N ASN A 332 2.64 30.66 -3.95
CA ASN A 332 2.76 31.83 -4.85
C ASN A 332 3.78 31.60 -6.00
N GLY A 333 3.83 30.38 -6.54
CA GLY A 333 4.75 29.99 -7.61
C GLY A 333 6.20 29.68 -7.19
N LYS A 334 6.55 29.80 -5.89
CA LYS A 334 7.87 29.43 -5.36
C LYS A 334 7.81 28.10 -4.62
N LEU A 335 8.86 27.30 -4.77
CA LEU A 335 9.03 26.04 -4.04
C LEU A 335 9.79 26.28 -2.73
N PHE A 336 9.37 25.58 -1.67
CA PHE A 336 10.11 25.45 -0.42
C PHE A 336 9.91 24.06 0.18
N GLU A 337 10.79 23.68 1.10
CA GLU A 337 10.74 22.39 1.78
C GLU A 337 10.39 22.58 3.26
N THR A 338 9.60 21.64 3.79
CA THR A 338 9.26 21.57 5.21
C THR A 338 9.23 20.12 5.68
N ARG A 339 9.53 19.90 6.96
CA ARG A 339 9.65 18.56 7.54
C ARG A 339 8.72 18.41 8.72
N LEU A 340 7.99 17.30 8.75
CA LEU A 340 6.96 17.02 9.73
C LEU A 340 7.08 15.59 10.26
N HIS A 341 6.76 15.37 11.53
CA HIS A 341 6.50 14.04 12.08
C HIS A 341 4.99 13.79 12.13
N PRO A 342 4.51 12.61 11.67
CA PRO A 342 3.13 12.22 11.87
C PRO A 342 2.79 12.06 13.35
N VAL A 343 1.67 12.66 13.78
CA VAL A 343 1.20 12.59 15.16
C VAL A 343 -0.19 11.96 15.25
N PRO A 344 -0.49 11.14 16.26
CA PRO A 344 -1.80 10.55 16.46
C PRO A 344 -2.84 11.62 16.83
N ASP A 345 -3.90 11.74 16.05
CA ASP A 345 -5.03 12.64 16.33
C ASP A 345 -6.09 11.93 17.17
N PRO A 346 -6.28 12.30 18.45
CA PRO A 346 -7.25 11.64 19.33
C PRO A 346 -8.71 11.88 18.92
N THR A 347 -8.97 12.79 17.98
CA THR A 347 -10.31 13.10 17.47
C THR A 347 -10.64 12.39 16.16
N TRP A 348 -9.71 11.61 15.61
CA TRP A 348 -9.88 10.92 14.33
C TRP A 348 -9.31 9.51 14.41
N HIS A 349 -10.13 8.50 14.18
CA HIS A 349 -9.74 7.11 14.38
C HIS A 349 -9.79 6.31 13.08
N PHE A 350 -8.90 5.32 12.95
CA PHE A 350 -8.89 4.37 11.83
C PHE A 350 -9.72 3.12 12.19
N PRO A 351 -10.52 2.57 11.25
CA PRO A 351 -11.37 1.42 11.54
C PRO A 351 -10.57 0.11 11.73
N ASP A 352 -9.46 -0.04 11.02
CA ASP A 352 -8.66 -1.28 10.92
C ASP A 352 -7.88 -1.64 12.20
N ARG A 353 -7.79 -0.71 13.16
CA ARG A 353 -7.06 -0.85 14.44
C ARG A 353 -5.56 -1.14 14.32
N GLY A 354 -5.00 -1.08 13.12
CA GLY A 354 -3.57 -1.31 12.88
C GLY A 354 -3.14 -2.78 13.06
N LEU A 355 -4.08 -3.71 12.87
CA LEU A 355 -3.84 -5.16 12.89
C LEU A 355 -3.51 -5.65 11.46
N TYR A 356 -2.51 -6.52 11.35
CA TYR A 356 -2.19 -7.22 10.11
C TYR A 356 -2.61 -8.67 10.19
N PHE A 357 -3.15 -9.15 9.08
CA PHE A 357 -3.73 -10.46 8.97
C PHE A 357 -2.97 -11.33 7.96
N ALA A 358 -2.99 -12.63 8.18
CA ALA A 358 -2.41 -13.59 7.27
C ALA A 358 -3.27 -13.74 6.01
N ASP A 359 -2.62 -13.87 4.85
CA ASP A 359 -3.28 -14.16 3.58
C ASP A 359 -4.04 -15.48 3.62
N ASP A 360 -5.21 -15.51 3.00
CA ASP A 360 -5.98 -16.75 2.83
C ASP A 360 -5.35 -17.61 1.74
N THR A 361 -4.64 -18.66 2.17
CA THR A 361 -3.91 -19.58 1.29
C THR A 361 -4.47 -20.98 1.41
N TYR A 362 -4.75 -21.60 0.26
CA TYR A 362 -5.22 -22.99 0.19
C TYR A 362 -4.19 -23.87 -0.52
N THR A 363 -3.91 -25.03 0.06
CA THR A 363 -3.01 -26.01 -0.56
C THR A 363 -3.80 -26.90 -1.51
N VAL A 364 -3.49 -26.84 -2.80
CA VAL A 364 -4.07 -27.72 -3.82
C VAL A 364 -3.20 -28.96 -3.99
N ARG A 365 -3.79 -30.15 -3.87
CA ARG A 365 -3.11 -31.40 -4.19
C ARG A 365 -3.12 -31.61 -5.70
N ALA A 366 -1.96 -31.44 -6.33
CA ALA A 366 -1.78 -31.75 -7.74
C ALA A 366 -1.38 -33.23 -7.94
N GLY A 367 -1.95 -33.88 -8.95
CA GLY A 367 -1.43 -35.16 -9.43
C GLY A 367 -0.07 -35.01 -10.10
N LEU A 368 0.66 -36.10 -10.38
CA LEU A 368 2.02 -36.01 -10.93
C LEU A 368 2.10 -35.25 -12.28
N GLY A 369 1.16 -35.51 -13.19
CA GLY A 369 1.10 -34.79 -14.47
C GLY A 369 0.76 -33.31 -14.31
N GLU A 370 -0.20 -33.00 -13.44
CA GLU A 370 -0.58 -31.61 -13.13
C GLU A 370 0.55 -30.86 -12.44
N ALA A 371 1.29 -31.50 -11.52
CA ALA A 371 2.45 -30.92 -10.85
C ALA A 371 3.56 -30.55 -11.84
N ILE A 372 3.81 -31.37 -12.87
CA ILE A 372 4.77 -31.05 -13.94
C ILE A 372 4.31 -29.83 -14.73
N VAL A 373 3.01 -29.77 -15.09
CA VAL A 373 2.43 -28.61 -15.80
C VAL A 373 2.52 -27.34 -14.96
N LEU A 374 2.17 -27.44 -13.68
CA LEU A 374 2.23 -26.31 -12.74
C LEU A 374 3.68 -25.84 -12.55
N GLY A 375 4.64 -26.76 -12.39
CA GLY A 375 6.06 -26.42 -12.28
C GLY A 375 6.61 -25.74 -13.54
N GLY A 376 6.19 -26.21 -14.74
CA GLY A 376 6.52 -25.56 -16.00
C GLY A 376 5.94 -24.15 -16.10
N LYS A 377 4.68 -23.96 -15.68
CA LYS A 377 4.04 -22.64 -15.62
C LYS A 377 4.77 -21.71 -14.64
N GLU A 378 5.03 -22.18 -13.43
CA GLU A 378 5.75 -21.41 -12.40
C GLU A 378 7.14 -20.98 -12.90
N THR A 379 7.84 -21.85 -13.62
CA THR A 379 9.14 -21.54 -14.22
C THR A 379 9.02 -20.45 -15.28
N LEU A 380 8.02 -20.54 -16.17
CA LEU A 380 7.77 -19.52 -17.19
C LEU A 380 7.35 -18.18 -16.58
N ASP A 381 6.52 -18.21 -15.54
CA ASP A 381 6.09 -17.02 -14.80
C ASP A 381 7.31 -16.37 -14.13
N ALA A 382 8.16 -17.14 -13.45
CA ALA A 382 9.41 -16.66 -12.86
C ALA A 382 10.36 -16.04 -13.91
N ILE A 383 10.57 -16.71 -15.04
CA ILE A 383 11.37 -16.17 -16.17
C ILE A 383 10.78 -14.84 -16.66
N THR A 384 9.46 -14.78 -16.84
CA THR A 384 8.76 -13.58 -17.33
C THR A 384 8.92 -12.41 -16.36
N VAL A 385 8.80 -12.65 -15.05
CA VAL A 385 9.04 -11.63 -14.02
C VAL A 385 10.46 -11.07 -14.11
N VAL A 386 11.47 -11.93 -14.29
CA VAL A 386 12.86 -11.48 -14.40
C VAL A 386 13.09 -10.67 -15.66
N TYR A 387 12.57 -11.09 -16.82
CA TYR A 387 12.66 -10.29 -18.04
C TYR A 387 12.00 -8.92 -17.92
N ARG A 388 10.77 -8.86 -17.36
CA ARG A 388 10.07 -7.58 -17.12
C ARG A 388 10.84 -6.68 -16.16
N MET A 389 11.49 -7.26 -15.15
CA MET A 389 12.33 -6.51 -14.23
C MET A 389 13.56 -5.93 -14.95
N LEU A 390 14.21 -6.68 -15.83
CA LEU A 390 15.34 -6.20 -16.63
C LEU A 390 14.93 -5.13 -17.64
N GLU A 391 13.78 -5.31 -18.30
CA GLU A 391 13.17 -4.31 -19.19
C GLU A 391 12.92 -3.01 -18.43
N ARG A 392 12.31 -3.11 -17.25
CA ARG A 392 12.04 -1.95 -16.38
C ARG A 392 13.31 -1.30 -15.86
N LEU A 393 14.34 -2.08 -15.54
CA LEU A 393 15.63 -1.49 -15.19
C LEU A 393 16.23 -0.68 -16.36
N GLY A 394 16.13 -1.22 -17.58
CA GLY A 394 16.63 -0.57 -18.80
C GLY A 394 15.84 0.68 -19.20
N SER A 395 14.52 0.71 -18.96
CA SER A 395 13.68 1.89 -19.20
C SER A 395 13.80 2.97 -18.12
N GLY A 396 14.52 2.70 -17.01
CA GLY A 396 14.55 3.57 -15.84
C GLY A 396 13.32 3.39 -14.94
N ASP A 397 12.51 2.37 -15.21
CA ASP A 397 11.34 2.02 -14.42
C ASP A 397 11.66 1.36 -13.05
N VAL A 398 12.90 0.99 -12.79
CA VAL A 398 13.30 0.61 -11.44
C VAL A 398 14.64 1.24 -11.17
N SER A 399 14.77 1.91 -10.02
CA SER A 399 16.07 2.41 -9.58
C SER A 399 17.04 1.24 -9.47
N PRO A 400 18.22 1.29 -10.11
CA PRO A 400 19.26 0.27 -9.92
C PRO A 400 19.67 0.11 -8.44
N ARG A 401 19.41 1.12 -7.60
CA ARG A 401 19.66 1.07 -6.15
C ARG A 401 18.66 0.22 -5.37
N ALA A 402 17.51 -0.11 -5.97
CA ALA A 402 16.52 -1.01 -5.40
C ALA A 402 16.89 -2.50 -5.55
N MET A 403 18.01 -2.80 -6.23
CA MET A 403 18.49 -4.18 -6.36
C MET A 403 18.90 -4.75 -5.01
N THR A 404 18.41 -5.96 -4.72
CA THR A 404 18.82 -6.72 -3.54
C THR A 404 20.17 -7.37 -3.80
N GLY A 405 21.18 -7.06 -2.99
CA GLY A 405 22.49 -7.69 -3.09
C GLY A 405 22.59 -9.05 -2.38
N PRO A 406 23.78 -9.68 -2.39
CA PRO A 406 23.98 -11.02 -1.85
C PRO A 406 23.64 -11.17 -0.37
N ILE A 407 23.86 -10.14 0.45
CA ILE A 407 23.53 -10.18 1.88
C ILE A 407 22.01 -10.16 2.05
N GLY A 408 21.33 -9.30 1.31
CA GLY A 408 19.86 -9.26 1.28
C GLY A 408 19.25 -10.59 0.84
N LEU A 409 19.82 -11.23 -0.19
CA LEU A 409 19.37 -12.54 -0.68
C LEU A 409 19.48 -13.64 0.39
N VAL A 410 20.52 -13.64 1.22
CA VAL A 410 20.65 -14.58 2.35
C VAL A 410 19.52 -14.37 3.37
N GLY A 411 19.19 -13.11 3.69
CA GLY A 411 18.07 -12.77 4.56
C GLY A 411 16.72 -13.24 4.00
N TYR A 412 16.48 -13.04 2.70
CA TYR A 412 15.28 -13.55 2.01
C TYR A 412 15.23 -15.07 2.01
N ALA A 413 16.35 -15.75 1.76
CA ALA A 413 16.43 -17.20 1.81
C ALA A 413 16.05 -17.75 3.19
N TYR A 414 16.57 -17.12 4.26
CA TYR A 414 16.21 -17.47 5.64
C TYR A 414 14.71 -17.30 5.90
N ARG A 415 14.12 -16.18 5.46
CA ARG A 415 12.68 -15.92 5.58
C ARG A 415 11.84 -16.94 4.82
N MET A 416 12.23 -17.33 3.61
CA MET A 416 11.49 -18.35 2.85
C MET A 416 11.59 -19.73 3.49
N ALA A 417 12.75 -20.06 4.07
CA ALA A 417 12.96 -21.30 4.80
C ALA A 417 12.11 -21.38 6.08
N SER A 418 11.96 -20.27 6.81
CA SER A 418 11.12 -20.24 8.02
C SER A 418 9.63 -20.44 7.72
N GLN A 419 9.18 -20.11 6.50
CA GLN A 419 7.80 -20.34 6.05
C GLN A 419 7.55 -21.78 5.54
N GLY A 420 8.57 -22.65 5.56
CA GLY A 420 8.45 -24.07 5.26
C GLY A 420 9.18 -24.51 3.99
N PHE A 421 9.44 -25.83 3.92
CA PHE A 421 10.28 -26.43 2.87
C PHE A 421 9.73 -26.20 1.45
N GLY A 422 8.41 -26.25 1.26
CA GLY A 422 7.80 -26.00 -0.05
C GLY A 422 8.06 -24.59 -0.58
N ARG A 423 7.90 -23.57 0.27
CA ARG A 423 8.18 -22.17 -0.10
C ARG A 423 9.66 -21.94 -0.36
N TYR A 424 10.53 -22.60 0.41
CA TYR A 424 11.96 -22.57 0.15
C TYR A 424 12.33 -23.17 -1.23
N LEU A 425 11.72 -24.29 -1.63
CA LEU A 425 11.92 -24.86 -2.97
C LEU A 425 11.44 -23.93 -4.09
N LEU A 426 10.29 -23.26 -3.92
CA LEU A 426 9.79 -22.26 -4.87
C LEU A 426 10.75 -21.07 -4.98
N PHE A 427 11.31 -20.59 -3.86
CA PHE A 427 12.33 -19.55 -3.86
C PHE A 427 13.61 -19.98 -4.60
N LEU A 428 14.08 -21.22 -4.39
CA LEU A 428 15.22 -21.77 -5.13
C LEU A 428 14.92 -21.92 -6.63
N ALA A 429 13.69 -22.30 -6.99
CA ALA A 429 13.26 -22.36 -8.39
C ALA A 429 13.28 -20.96 -9.03
N PHE A 430 12.78 -19.95 -8.31
CA PHE A 430 12.86 -18.54 -8.75
C PHE A 430 14.30 -18.07 -8.94
N LEU A 431 15.22 -18.36 -8.00
CA LEU A 431 16.65 -18.05 -8.15
C LEU A 431 17.26 -18.76 -9.37
N SER A 432 16.92 -20.03 -9.58
CA SER A 432 17.40 -20.81 -10.72
C SER A 432 16.91 -20.22 -12.05
N ALA A 433 15.64 -19.80 -12.12
CA ALA A 433 15.08 -19.11 -13.28
C ALA A 433 15.77 -17.77 -13.53
N ASN A 434 16.08 -17.01 -12.48
CA ASN A 434 16.81 -15.74 -12.60
C ASN A 434 18.22 -15.95 -13.17
N LEU A 435 18.97 -16.93 -12.65
CA LEU A 435 20.29 -17.30 -13.17
C LEU A 435 20.21 -17.77 -14.63
N ALA A 436 19.18 -18.53 -15.00
CA ALA A 436 18.96 -18.92 -16.38
C ALA A 436 18.83 -17.66 -17.26
N VAL A 437 17.90 -16.75 -16.95
CA VAL A 437 17.67 -15.52 -17.72
C VAL A 437 18.94 -14.67 -17.82
N LEU A 438 19.65 -14.45 -16.72
CA LEU A 438 20.90 -13.69 -16.72
C LEU A 438 21.96 -14.35 -17.60
N ASN A 439 22.11 -15.69 -17.53
CA ASN A 439 23.04 -16.42 -18.39
C ASN A 439 22.65 -16.38 -19.87
N PHE A 440 21.36 -16.22 -20.19
CA PHE A 440 20.89 -16.04 -21.57
C PHE A 440 21.14 -14.63 -22.14
N LEU A 441 21.54 -13.65 -21.32
CA LEU A 441 21.86 -12.32 -21.82
C LEU A 441 23.06 -12.36 -22.79
N PRO A 442 23.10 -11.47 -23.79
CA PRO A 442 24.16 -11.41 -24.80
C PRO A 442 25.45 -10.79 -24.23
N ILE A 443 25.92 -11.29 -23.09
CA ILE A 443 27.14 -10.86 -22.43
C ILE A 443 28.23 -11.89 -22.79
N PRO A 444 29.33 -11.48 -23.44
CA PRO A 444 30.39 -12.37 -23.97
C PRO A 444 31.03 -13.35 -22.99
N VAL A 445 30.94 -13.10 -21.67
CA VAL A 445 31.48 -13.99 -20.63
C VAL A 445 30.44 -15.01 -20.11
N LEU A 446 29.16 -14.84 -20.50
CA LEU A 446 28.05 -15.73 -20.18
C LEU A 446 27.67 -16.61 -21.38
N ASP A 447 26.92 -17.67 -21.12
CA ASP A 447 26.48 -18.65 -22.15
C ASP A 447 25.72 -17.99 -23.31
N GLY A 448 24.93 -16.94 -23.03
CA GLY A 448 24.22 -16.14 -24.02
C GLY A 448 25.15 -15.38 -24.96
N GLY A 449 26.31 -14.92 -24.48
CA GLY A 449 27.35 -14.34 -25.33
C GLY A 449 27.87 -15.35 -26.34
N HIS A 450 28.19 -16.57 -25.90
CA HIS A 450 28.59 -17.66 -26.79
C HIS A 450 27.52 -17.98 -27.83
N MET A 451 26.24 -18.02 -27.43
CA MET A 451 25.12 -18.20 -28.37
C MET A 451 25.06 -17.10 -29.43
N VAL A 452 25.30 -15.84 -29.08
CA VAL A 452 25.35 -14.74 -30.06
C VAL A 452 26.49 -14.92 -31.06
N PHE A 453 27.67 -15.36 -30.61
CA PHE A 453 28.80 -15.63 -31.51
C PHE A 453 28.54 -16.82 -32.43
N LEU A 454 27.91 -17.88 -31.92
CA LEU A 454 27.49 -19.02 -32.74
C LEU A 454 26.42 -18.60 -33.77
N LEU A 455 25.49 -17.73 -33.39
CA LEU A 455 24.49 -17.18 -34.30
C LEU A 455 25.13 -16.30 -35.38
N TYR A 456 26.08 -15.46 -34.99
CA TYR A 456 26.90 -14.68 -35.92
C TYR A 456 27.63 -15.61 -36.91
N GLU A 457 28.31 -16.66 -36.42
CA GLU A 457 28.99 -17.62 -37.28
C GLU A 457 28.01 -18.36 -38.20
N ALA A 458 26.82 -18.72 -37.73
CA ALA A 458 25.79 -19.37 -38.54
C ALA A 458 25.30 -18.46 -39.69
N ILE A 459 25.15 -17.15 -39.44
CA ILE A 459 24.71 -16.16 -40.43
C ILE A 459 25.83 -15.85 -41.43
N PHE A 460 27.03 -15.56 -40.94
CA PHE A 460 28.14 -15.08 -41.77
C PHE A 460 29.06 -16.21 -42.29
N ARG A 461 28.83 -17.44 -41.84
CA ARG A 461 29.61 -18.66 -42.14
C ARG A 461 31.11 -18.49 -41.96
N LYS A 462 31.52 -17.64 -41.02
CA LYS A 462 32.91 -17.33 -40.70
C LYS A 462 33.07 -17.19 -39.18
N PRO A 463 34.16 -17.71 -38.61
CA PRO A 463 34.42 -17.54 -37.19
C PRO A 463 34.62 -16.04 -36.87
N PRO A 464 34.09 -15.55 -35.74
CA PRO A 464 34.39 -14.20 -35.27
C PRO A 464 35.89 -14.06 -34.98
N ASP A 465 36.41 -12.83 -35.12
CA ASP A 465 37.81 -12.54 -34.79
C ASP A 465 38.08 -12.84 -33.31
N GLU A 466 39.05 -13.72 -33.05
CA GLU A 466 39.44 -14.16 -31.71
C GLU A 466 39.83 -12.97 -30.82
N ARG A 467 40.46 -11.93 -31.37
CA ARG A 467 40.81 -10.73 -30.62
C ARG A 467 39.59 -9.95 -30.17
N VAL A 468 38.57 -9.90 -31.01
CA VAL A 468 37.29 -9.24 -30.70
C VAL A 468 36.56 -10.04 -29.63
N PHE A 469 36.50 -11.36 -29.76
CA PHE A 469 35.90 -12.23 -28.75
C PHE A 469 36.55 -12.06 -27.39
N VAL A 470 37.89 -12.21 -27.30
CA VAL A 470 38.64 -12.08 -26.04
C VAL A 470 38.48 -10.68 -25.44
N GLY A 471 38.56 -9.63 -26.27
CA GLY A 471 38.36 -8.25 -25.81
C GLY A 471 36.96 -8.01 -25.23
N LEU A 472 35.93 -8.51 -25.91
CA LEU A 472 34.54 -8.42 -25.46
C LEU A 472 34.28 -9.26 -24.20
N SER A 473 34.88 -10.43 -24.06
CA SER A 473 34.79 -11.27 -22.84
C SER A 473 35.45 -10.59 -21.64
N TYR A 474 36.63 -9.99 -21.79
CA TYR A 474 37.25 -9.23 -20.70
C TYR A 474 36.47 -7.98 -20.32
N LEU A 475 35.91 -7.26 -21.30
CA LEU A 475 35.04 -6.12 -21.04
C LEU A 475 33.77 -6.56 -20.28
N GLY A 476 33.12 -7.63 -20.72
CA GLY A 476 31.96 -8.20 -20.04
C GLY A 476 32.26 -8.63 -18.61
N LEU A 477 33.39 -9.32 -18.39
CA LEU A 477 33.87 -9.70 -17.06
C LEU A 477 34.09 -8.47 -16.17
N PHE A 478 34.77 -7.45 -16.69
CA PHE A 478 35.02 -6.21 -15.96
C PHE A 478 33.71 -5.53 -15.54
N LEU A 479 32.75 -5.41 -16.46
CA LEU A 479 31.44 -4.81 -16.17
C LEU A 479 30.66 -5.61 -15.12
N LEU A 480 30.67 -6.95 -15.19
CA LEU A 480 30.02 -7.80 -14.18
C LEU A 480 30.68 -7.65 -12.80
N LEU A 481 32.01 -7.65 -12.73
CA LEU A 481 32.72 -7.46 -11.47
C LEU A 481 32.47 -6.06 -10.89
N ALA A 482 32.45 -5.02 -11.73
CA ALA A 482 32.13 -3.66 -11.31
C ALA A 482 30.69 -3.55 -10.76
N LEU A 483 29.72 -4.16 -11.44
CA LEU A 483 28.34 -4.23 -10.97
C LEU A 483 28.23 -4.99 -9.65
N MET A 484 28.92 -6.12 -9.52
CA MET A 484 28.93 -6.91 -8.29
C MET A 484 29.47 -6.08 -7.12
N LEU A 485 30.63 -5.41 -7.31
CA LEU A 485 31.20 -4.53 -6.29
C LEU A 485 30.27 -3.37 -5.93
N TRP A 486 29.59 -2.78 -6.92
CA TRP A 486 28.60 -1.73 -6.69
C TRP A 486 27.43 -2.21 -5.83
N VAL A 487 26.84 -3.35 -6.17
CA VAL A 487 25.72 -3.94 -5.42
C VAL A 487 26.13 -4.35 -4.01
N PHE A 488 27.34 -4.90 -3.84
CA PHE A 488 27.92 -5.13 -2.50
C PHE A 488 28.09 -3.82 -1.71
N GLY A 489 28.51 -2.73 -2.38
CA GLY A 489 28.59 -1.40 -1.77
C GLY A 489 27.25 -0.87 -1.28
N LEU A 490 26.16 -1.12 -2.03
CA LEU A 490 24.79 -0.81 -1.60
C LEU A 490 24.34 -1.66 -0.40
N ASP A 491 24.72 -2.94 -0.34
CA ASP A 491 24.40 -3.83 0.78
C ASP A 491 25.12 -3.44 2.08
N LEU A 492 26.36 -2.97 1.97
CA LEU A 492 27.17 -2.51 3.11
C LEU A 492 26.89 -1.05 3.50
N ASN A 493 25.90 -0.41 2.87
CA ASN A 493 25.58 1.01 3.04
C ASN A 493 26.78 1.95 2.79
N LEU A 494 27.76 1.50 1.99
CA LEU A 494 28.89 2.31 1.52
C LEU A 494 28.45 3.27 0.40
N ILE A 495 27.36 2.91 -0.27
CA ILE A 495 26.70 3.72 -1.30
C ILE A 495 25.26 3.93 -0.82
N PRO A 496 24.77 5.18 -0.72
CA PRO A 496 23.38 5.46 -0.33
C PRO A 496 22.42 4.92 -1.40
N ARG A 497 21.30 4.34 -0.92
CA ARG A 497 20.24 3.77 -1.75
C ARG A 497 19.30 4.81 -2.34
#